data_AF-A0A2N4X6X1-F1
#
_entry.id   AF-A0A2N4X6X1-F1
#
_cell.length_a   1.000
_cell.length_b   1.000
_cell.length_c   1.000
_cell.angle_alpha   90.00
_cell.angle_beta   90.00
_cell.angle_gamma   90.00
#
_symmetry.space_group_name_H-M   'P 1'
#
loop_
_entity.id
_entity.type
_entity.pdbx_description
1 polymer ?
#
loop_
_entity_poly.entity_id
_entity_poly.type
_entity_poly.pdbx_seq_one_letter_code
_entity_poly.pdbx_strand_id
1 'polypeptide(L)'
;MKTKFIIIGIIVLIILSYLYLTHCYNKLPELLNYRIYSNNGKVIPAKLYKRVTKTLINNKTEYVEEVIICFDDSLINNKLNRFGEDELFKFLVIVPKFKMIGFVENPGSFKIKDKYICQVDDKADMFTSIINNHTIFKNPPITQSTFSEKGVVFNSYGILKNFGSEIYVEYDLKSVLP
;
A
#
# COMPACT_ATOMS: atom_id res chain seq x y z
N MET A 1 -29.18 25.32 -34.65
CA MET A 1 -28.82 23.88 -34.64
C MET A 1 -27.37 23.62 -34.27
N LYS A 2 -26.37 24.25 -34.94
CA LYS A 2 -24.93 23.99 -34.72
C LYS A 2 -24.46 24.16 -33.26
N THR A 3 -24.91 25.20 -32.56
CA THR A 3 -24.59 25.44 -31.13
C THR A 3 -25.11 24.34 -30.20
N LYS A 4 -26.27 23.75 -30.50
CA LYS A 4 -26.82 22.64 -29.71
C LYS A 4 -25.95 21.37 -29.84
N PHE A 5 -25.43 21.08 -31.04
CA PHE A 5 -24.50 19.96 -31.25
C PHE A 5 -23.15 20.16 -30.56
N ILE A 6 -22.62 21.38 -30.54
CA ILE A 6 -21.38 21.71 -29.83
C ILE A 6 -21.56 21.51 -28.31
N ILE A 7 -22.66 22.00 -27.75
CA ILE A 7 -22.97 21.84 -26.31
C ILE A 7 -23.10 20.35 -25.95
N ILE A 8 -23.81 19.56 -26.77
CA ILE A 8 -23.94 18.11 -26.55
C ILE A 8 -22.56 17.43 -26.61
N GLY A 9 -21.72 17.78 -27.59
CA GLY A 9 -20.36 17.24 -27.69
C GLY A 9 -19.50 17.54 -26.46
N ILE A 10 -19.56 18.77 -25.93
CA ILE A 10 -18.86 19.15 -24.70
C ILE A 10 -19.38 18.36 -23.50
N ILE A 11 -20.70 18.20 -23.36
CA ILE A 11 -21.30 17.41 -22.27
C ILE A 11 -20.83 15.96 -22.33
N VAL A 12 -20.84 15.34 -23.51
CA VAL A 12 -20.35 13.96 -23.68
C VAL A 12 -18.88 13.86 -23.32
N LEU A 13 -18.04 14.81 -23.74
CA LEU A 13 -16.62 14.82 -23.40
C LEU A 13 -16.39 14.97 -21.89
N ILE A 14 -17.17 15.81 -21.20
CA ILE A 14 -17.11 15.97 -19.74
C ILE A 14 -17.50 14.67 -19.05
N ILE A 15 -18.58 14.00 -19.48
CA ILE A 15 -19.04 12.74 -18.89
C ILE A 15 -17.99 11.64 -19.09
N LEU A 16 -17.45 11.48 -20.30
CA LEU A 16 -16.40 10.50 -20.57
C LEU A 16 -15.14 10.78 -19.76
N SER A 17 -14.74 12.04 -19.64
CA SER A 17 -13.60 12.46 -18.82
C SER A 17 -13.84 12.17 -17.34
N TYR A 18 -15.05 12.43 -16.84
CA TYR A 18 -15.44 12.12 -15.46
C TYR A 18 -15.40 10.61 -15.19
N LEU A 19 -15.96 9.79 -16.08
CA LEU A 19 -15.93 8.32 -15.98
C LEU A 19 -14.50 7.79 -16.01
N TYR A 20 -13.64 8.33 -16.87
CA TYR A 20 -12.23 7.96 -16.94
C TYR A 20 -11.48 8.32 -15.65
N LEU A 21 -11.68 9.53 -15.10
CA LEU A 21 -11.02 9.98 -13.88
C LEU A 21 -11.47 9.25 -12.62
N THR A 22 -12.75 8.84 -12.58
CA THR A 22 -13.37 8.11 -11.45
C THR A 22 -13.25 6.60 -11.57
N HIS A 23 -12.72 6.09 -12.68
CA HIS A 23 -12.53 4.66 -12.89
C HIS A 23 -11.68 4.06 -11.77
N CYS A 24 -12.17 2.96 -11.24
CA CYS A 24 -11.55 2.20 -10.19
C CYS A 24 -11.67 0.72 -10.50
N TYR A 25 -10.54 0.10 -10.85
CA TYR A 25 -10.52 -1.31 -11.21
C TYR A 25 -10.89 -2.17 -10.01
N ASN A 26 -10.24 -1.90 -8.87
CA ASN A 26 -10.54 -2.58 -7.62
C ASN A 26 -10.44 -1.62 -6.42
N LYS A 27 -11.30 -1.83 -5.42
CA LYS A 27 -11.34 -1.02 -4.20
C LYS A 27 -10.77 -1.84 -3.05
N LEU A 28 -9.71 -1.32 -2.44
CA LEU A 28 -9.11 -1.91 -1.26
C LEU A 28 -9.71 -1.23 -0.03
N PRO A 29 -10.54 -1.94 0.77
CA PRO A 29 -11.14 -1.36 1.96
C PRO A 29 -10.07 -1.12 3.03
N GLU A 30 -10.22 0.00 3.76
CA GLU A 30 -9.44 0.28 4.96
C GLU A 30 -9.79 -0.74 6.06
N LEU A 31 -8.77 -1.29 6.74
CA LEU A 31 -8.97 -2.08 7.95
C LEU A 31 -9.37 -1.14 9.09
N LEU A 32 -10.40 -1.50 9.86
CA LEU A 32 -10.86 -0.67 10.99
C LEU A 32 -10.13 -1.00 12.29
N ASN A 33 -9.80 -2.27 12.50
CA ASN A 33 -9.19 -2.78 13.74
C ASN A 33 -7.71 -3.05 13.52
N TYR A 34 -6.89 -1.99 13.58
CA TYR A 34 -5.45 -2.10 13.48
C TYR A 34 -4.72 -1.08 14.36
N ARG A 35 -3.43 -1.31 14.60
CA ARG A 35 -2.52 -0.36 15.23
C ARG A 35 -1.15 -0.40 14.55
N ILE A 36 -0.57 0.77 14.34
CA ILE A 36 0.79 0.91 13.84
C ILE A 36 1.55 1.81 14.81
N TYR A 37 2.55 1.25 15.49
CA TYR A 37 3.29 1.96 16.54
C TYR A 37 4.74 1.52 16.59
N SER A 38 5.60 2.33 17.19
CA SER A 38 7.00 1.95 17.43
C SER A 38 7.18 1.25 18.78
N ASN A 39 8.34 0.62 18.99
CA ASN A 39 8.73 0.12 20.32
C ASN A 39 8.69 1.18 21.45
N ASN A 40 8.76 2.48 21.12
CA ASN A 40 8.60 3.56 22.08
C ASN A 40 7.13 3.93 22.36
N GLY A 41 6.17 3.17 21.83
CA GLY A 41 4.74 3.42 21.96
C GLY A 41 4.21 4.58 21.11
N LYS A 42 5.04 5.17 20.22
CA LYS A 42 4.61 6.27 19.35
C LYS A 42 3.79 5.72 18.19
N VAL A 43 2.61 6.28 17.97
CA VAL A 43 1.76 5.94 16.81
C VAL A 43 2.44 6.42 15.53
N ILE A 44 2.46 5.54 14.52
CA ILE A 44 2.96 5.87 13.19
C ILE A 44 1.77 6.36 12.33
N PRO A 45 1.85 7.54 11.71
CA PRO A 45 0.78 8.07 10.87
C PRO A 45 0.73 7.29 9.54
N ALA A 46 -0.12 6.26 9.52
CA ALA A 46 -0.34 5.36 8.40
C ALA A 46 -1.71 4.65 8.50
N LYS A 47 -2.19 4.19 7.36
CA LYS A 47 -3.43 3.41 7.21
C LYS A 47 -3.15 2.00 6.70
N LEU A 48 -3.98 1.04 7.10
CA LEU A 48 -3.93 -0.32 6.57
C LEU A 48 -5.12 -0.60 5.66
N TYR A 49 -4.86 -1.29 4.56
CA TYR A 49 -5.87 -1.73 3.61
C TYR A 49 -5.73 -3.22 3.35
N LYS A 50 -6.86 -3.90 3.15
CA LYS A 50 -6.87 -5.34 2.83
C LYS A 50 -6.96 -5.53 1.33
N ARG A 51 -6.16 -6.47 0.81
CA ARG A 51 -6.26 -6.97 -0.56
C ARG A 51 -6.29 -8.49 -0.54
N VAL A 52 -7.01 -9.08 -1.50
CA VAL A 52 -6.93 -10.51 -1.78
C VAL A 52 -6.48 -10.66 -3.23
N THR A 53 -5.29 -11.23 -3.42
CA THR A 53 -4.70 -11.44 -4.74
C THR A 53 -4.84 -12.90 -5.13
N LYS A 54 -5.16 -13.15 -6.40
CA LYS A 54 -5.16 -14.50 -6.97
C LYS A 54 -3.74 -14.81 -7.47
N THR A 55 -3.08 -15.78 -6.86
CA THR A 55 -1.73 -16.20 -7.27
C THR A 55 -1.67 -17.69 -7.61
N LEU A 56 -0.72 -18.08 -8.45
CA LEU A 56 -0.53 -19.48 -8.84
C LEU A 56 0.61 -20.09 -8.03
N ILE A 57 0.31 -21.11 -7.23
CA ILE A 57 1.30 -21.81 -6.38
C ILE A 57 1.23 -23.28 -6.71
N ASN A 58 2.33 -23.88 -7.14
CA ASN A 58 2.39 -25.30 -7.50
C ASN A 58 1.27 -25.71 -8.48
N ASN A 59 1.04 -24.90 -9.52
CA ASN A 59 -0.04 -25.05 -10.51
C ASN A 59 -1.48 -25.01 -9.95
N LYS A 60 -1.67 -24.58 -8.70
CA LYS A 60 -2.98 -24.33 -8.11
C LYS A 60 -3.21 -22.84 -7.95
N THR A 61 -4.41 -22.40 -8.33
CA THR A 61 -4.87 -21.06 -8.00
C THR A 61 -5.13 -20.99 -6.51
N GLU A 62 -4.47 -20.05 -5.83
CA GLU A 62 -4.71 -19.74 -4.43
C GLU A 62 -5.05 -18.25 -4.27
N TYR A 63 -5.93 -17.98 -3.31
CA TYR A 63 -6.25 -16.62 -2.87
C TYR A 63 -5.35 -16.30 -1.68
N VAL A 64 -4.57 -15.24 -1.82
CA VAL A 64 -3.60 -14.81 -0.83
C VAL A 64 -4.07 -13.48 -0.25
N GLU A 65 -4.21 -13.45 1.07
CA GLU A 65 -4.51 -12.21 1.78
C GLU A 65 -3.23 -11.38 1.95
N GLU A 66 -3.37 -10.10 1.63
CA GLU A 66 -2.31 -9.11 1.71
C GLU A 66 -2.81 -7.89 2.47
N VAL A 67 -1.90 -7.25 3.19
CA VAL A 67 -2.16 -6.01 3.92
C VAL A 67 -1.25 -4.93 3.35
N ILE A 68 -1.86 -3.83 2.91
CA ILE A 68 -1.11 -2.68 2.39
C ILE A 68 -1.03 -1.63 3.49
N ILE A 69 0.18 -1.28 3.88
CA ILE A 69 0.45 -0.10 4.70
C ILE A 69 0.57 1.10 3.76
N CYS A 70 -0.18 2.16 4.01
CA CYS A 70 -0.08 3.45 3.33
C CYS A 70 0.37 4.49 4.36
N PHE A 71 1.61 4.96 4.26
CA PHE A 71 2.12 6.01 5.15
C PHE A 71 1.60 7.38 4.75
N ASP A 72 1.40 8.28 5.70
CA ASP A 72 0.90 9.63 5.41
C ASP A 72 1.89 10.46 4.58
N ASP A 73 1.37 11.35 3.73
CA ASP A 73 2.20 12.21 2.87
C ASP A 73 3.12 13.15 3.66
N SER A 74 2.79 13.42 4.93
CA SER A 74 3.63 14.19 5.85
C SER A 74 4.96 13.49 6.16
N LEU A 75 4.97 12.15 6.20
CA LEU A 75 6.19 11.36 6.37
C LEU A 75 7.01 11.32 5.08
N ILE A 76 6.33 11.13 3.94
CA ILE A 76 6.97 10.95 2.63
C ILE A 76 7.65 12.23 2.15
N ASN A 77 6.96 13.37 2.28
CA ASN A 77 7.47 14.65 1.82
C ASN A 77 8.54 15.27 2.72
N ASN A 78 8.87 14.64 3.84
CA ASN A 78 9.85 15.13 4.78
C ASN A 78 11.22 15.28 4.10
N LYS A 79 11.91 16.42 4.30
CA LYS A 79 13.23 16.68 3.72
C LYS A 79 14.26 15.61 4.09
N LEU A 80 14.12 14.99 5.27
CA LEU A 80 14.97 13.89 5.73
C LEU A 80 14.73 12.57 4.97
N ASN A 81 13.61 12.45 4.26
CA ASN A 81 13.27 11.31 3.41
C ASN A 81 13.84 11.45 1.98
N ARG A 82 14.32 12.64 1.60
CA ARG A 82 14.67 12.98 0.19
C ARG A 82 16.10 12.61 -0.22
N PHE A 83 16.91 12.08 0.70
CA PHE A 83 18.32 11.79 0.44
C PHE A 83 18.76 10.51 1.17
N GLY A 84 18.81 9.37 0.45
CA GLY A 84 19.52 8.16 0.91
C GLY A 84 18.93 6.84 0.44
N GLU A 85 19.68 5.75 0.68
CA GLU A 85 19.26 4.34 0.51
C GLU A 85 18.18 3.90 1.53
N ASP A 86 17.76 4.82 2.41
CA ASP A 86 16.86 4.61 3.56
C ASP A 86 15.48 5.29 3.36
N GLU A 87 15.08 5.68 2.15
CA GLU A 87 13.81 6.37 1.91
C GLU A 87 12.58 5.52 2.32
N LEU A 88 11.63 6.12 3.04
CA LEU A 88 10.33 5.54 3.36
C LEU A 88 9.46 5.46 2.11
N PHE A 89 9.20 4.24 1.65
CA PHE A 89 8.22 3.97 0.61
C PHE A 89 6.79 4.30 1.07
N LYS A 90 6.02 4.98 0.21
CA LYS A 90 4.61 5.32 0.49
C LYS A 90 3.74 4.11 0.82
N PHE A 91 3.95 3.02 0.09
CA PHE A 91 3.18 1.79 0.23
C PHE A 91 4.09 0.59 0.50
N LEU A 92 3.77 -0.15 1.56
CA LEU A 92 4.34 -1.46 1.82
C LEU A 92 3.25 -2.52 1.72
N VAL A 93 3.59 -3.68 1.17
CA VAL A 93 2.73 -4.86 1.10
C VAL A 93 3.26 -5.89 2.08
N ILE A 94 2.40 -6.35 2.98
CA ILE A 94 2.66 -7.46 3.89
C ILE A 94 1.86 -8.65 3.37
N VAL A 95 2.53 -9.79 3.19
CA VAL A 95 1.90 -11.06 2.81
C VAL A 95 2.13 -12.06 3.95
N PRO A 96 1.23 -12.13 4.95
CA PRO A 96 1.47 -12.89 6.17
C PRO A 96 1.71 -14.39 5.92
N LYS A 97 0.95 -14.97 4.97
CA LYS A 97 1.07 -16.38 4.58
C LYS A 97 2.49 -16.76 4.15
N PHE A 98 3.21 -15.85 3.49
CA PHE A 98 4.59 -16.08 3.02
C PHE A 98 5.64 -15.40 3.89
N LYS A 99 5.25 -14.80 5.02
CA LYS A 99 6.14 -14.02 5.90
C LYS A 99 6.97 -13.01 5.10
N MET A 100 6.31 -12.28 4.20
CA MET A 100 6.95 -11.39 3.25
C MET A 100 6.51 -9.94 3.46
N ILE A 101 7.47 -9.02 3.35
CA ILE A 101 7.24 -7.57 3.25
C ILE A 101 7.86 -7.11 1.93
N GLY A 102 7.10 -6.34 1.17
CA GLY A 102 7.54 -5.74 -0.08
C GLY A 102 7.14 -4.29 -0.21
N PHE A 103 7.69 -3.61 -1.21
CA PHE A 103 7.25 -2.28 -1.62
C PHE A 103 6.48 -2.37 -2.94
N VAL A 104 5.51 -1.49 -3.12
CA VAL A 104 4.74 -1.41 -4.37
C VAL A 104 5.63 -0.82 -5.46
N GLU A 105 5.75 -1.52 -6.60
CA GLU A 105 6.63 -1.10 -7.70
C GLU A 105 6.10 0.13 -8.43
N ASN A 106 4.76 0.24 -8.58
CA ASN A 106 4.12 1.39 -9.19
C ASN A 106 3.13 2.08 -8.23
N PRO A 107 3.60 2.94 -7.31
CA PRO A 107 2.72 3.62 -6.35
C PRO A 107 1.69 4.53 -7.04
N GLY A 108 1.94 4.99 -8.26
CA GLY A 108 0.98 5.77 -9.06
C GLY A 108 -0.26 4.98 -9.47
N SER A 109 -0.23 3.64 -9.41
CA SER A 109 -1.38 2.79 -9.65
C SER A 109 -2.39 2.77 -8.49
N PHE A 110 -2.05 3.39 -7.36
CA PHE A 110 -2.92 3.57 -6.21
C PHE A 110 -3.42 5.02 -6.11
N LYS A 111 -4.74 5.20 -6.20
CA LYS A 111 -5.41 6.47 -5.91
C LYS A 111 -6.05 6.41 -4.52
N ILE A 112 -5.48 7.15 -3.58
CA ILE A 112 -6.02 7.24 -2.21
C ILE A 112 -7.36 7.98 -2.24
N LYS A 113 -8.37 7.41 -1.58
CA LYS A 113 -9.68 8.01 -1.29
C LYS A 113 -9.92 7.90 0.22
N ASP A 114 -10.90 8.64 0.75
CA ASP A 114 -11.06 8.82 2.20
C ASP A 114 -11.11 7.52 3.02
N LYS A 115 -11.74 6.46 2.50
CA LYS A 115 -11.98 5.19 3.20
C LYS A 115 -11.46 3.95 2.45
N TYR A 116 -10.84 4.15 1.29
CA TYR A 116 -10.36 3.04 0.46
C TYR A 116 -9.22 3.52 -0.43
N ILE A 117 -8.37 2.59 -0.84
CA ILE A 117 -7.45 2.83 -1.94
C ILE A 117 -8.07 2.25 -3.21
N CYS A 118 -8.05 3.05 -4.26
CA CYS A 118 -8.46 2.62 -5.58
C CYS A 118 -7.25 2.10 -6.36
N GLN A 119 -7.32 0.87 -6.84
CA GLN A 119 -6.41 0.33 -7.85
C GLN A 119 -6.89 0.78 -9.22
N VAL A 120 -6.04 1.46 -9.98
CA VAL A 120 -6.39 1.97 -11.31
C VAL A 120 -6.06 1.01 -12.44
N ASP A 121 -5.13 0.09 -12.21
CA ASP A 121 -4.66 -0.93 -13.16
C ASP A 121 -4.01 -2.12 -12.42
N ASP A 122 -3.71 -3.18 -13.16
CA ASP A 122 -3.10 -4.41 -12.66
C ASP A 122 -1.67 -4.21 -12.12
N LYS A 123 -0.99 -3.11 -12.48
CA LYS A 123 0.35 -2.81 -11.94
C LYS A 123 0.28 -2.48 -10.44
N ALA A 124 -0.90 -2.16 -9.91
CA ALA A 124 -1.11 -2.03 -8.47
C ALA A 124 -0.81 -3.32 -7.70
N ASP A 125 -0.89 -4.49 -8.36
CA ASP A 125 -0.58 -5.79 -7.74
C ASP A 125 0.90 -6.15 -7.77
N MET A 126 1.71 -5.41 -8.52
CA MET A 126 3.15 -5.63 -8.59
C MET A 126 3.85 -5.04 -7.36
N PHE A 127 4.57 -5.90 -6.66
CA PHE A 127 5.41 -5.50 -5.54
C PHE A 127 6.71 -6.31 -5.56
N THR A 128 7.78 -5.68 -5.09
CA THR A 128 9.06 -6.35 -4.90
C THR A 128 9.26 -6.66 -3.42
N SER A 129 9.62 -7.91 -3.12
CA SER A 129 10.03 -8.31 -1.77
C SER A 129 11.30 -7.58 -1.34
N ILE A 130 11.29 -6.98 -0.15
CA ILE A 130 12.42 -6.22 0.39
C ILE A 130 13.52 -7.18 0.88
N ILE A 131 13.14 -8.24 1.58
CA ILE A 131 14.09 -9.13 2.25
C ILE A 131 14.73 -10.13 1.26
N ASN A 132 14.00 -10.53 0.22
CA ASN A 132 14.42 -11.62 -0.67
C ASN A 132 14.96 -11.15 -2.03
N ASN A 133 15.13 -9.84 -2.26
CA ASN A 133 15.54 -9.32 -3.56
C ASN A 133 16.85 -8.51 -3.54
N HIS A 134 17.97 -9.23 -3.63
CA HIS A 134 19.31 -8.65 -3.70
C HIS A 134 19.65 -7.95 -5.02
N THR A 135 18.79 -8.03 -6.04
CA THR A 135 19.02 -7.32 -7.31
C THR A 135 18.67 -5.84 -7.22
N ILE A 136 17.72 -5.49 -6.35
CA ILE A 136 17.26 -4.11 -6.13
C ILE A 136 17.89 -3.53 -4.87
N PHE A 137 18.07 -4.34 -3.82
CA PHE A 137 18.63 -3.87 -2.56
C PHE A 137 19.99 -4.51 -2.27
N LYS A 138 21.05 -3.69 -2.34
CA LYS A 138 22.35 -4.07 -1.80
C LYS A 138 22.33 -4.12 -0.27
N ASN A 139 21.64 -3.15 0.35
CA ASN A 139 21.33 -3.08 1.77
C ASN A 139 19.81 -2.89 1.91
N PRO A 140 19.03 -3.95 2.19
CA PRO A 140 17.58 -3.82 2.28
C PRO A 140 17.18 -2.96 3.49
N PRO A 141 16.25 -2.01 3.34
CA PRO A 141 15.87 -1.11 4.44
C PRO A 141 15.21 -1.87 5.61
N ILE A 142 14.54 -2.97 5.31
CA ILE A 142 14.04 -3.91 6.31
C ILE A 142 14.90 -5.17 6.24
N THR A 143 15.72 -5.38 7.27
CA THR A 143 16.62 -6.53 7.41
C THR A 143 16.08 -7.58 8.37
N GLN A 144 15.21 -7.17 9.30
CA GLN A 144 14.63 -8.01 10.33
C GLN A 144 13.11 -7.85 10.34
N SER A 145 12.41 -8.98 10.30
CA SER A 145 10.96 -9.00 10.50
C SER A 145 10.53 -10.28 11.22
N THR A 146 9.52 -10.15 12.08
CA THR A 146 8.90 -11.26 12.79
C THR A 146 7.41 -11.24 12.55
N PHE A 147 6.88 -12.36 12.06
CA PHE A 147 5.46 -12.53 11.75
C PHE A 147 4.77 -13.33 12.85
N SER A 148 3.58 -12.89 13.22
CA SER A 148 2.68 -13.57 14.16
C SER A 148 1.25 -13.56 13.62
N GLU A 149 0.35 -14.28 14.28
CA GLU A 149 -1.08 -14.25 13.93
C GLU A 149 -1.73 -12.87 14.13
N LYS A 150 -1.14 -12.04 14.99
CA LYS A 150 -1.68 -10.71 15.34
C LYS A 150 -1.09 -9.58 14.51
N GLY A 151 -0.11 -9.87 13.65
CA GLY A 151 0.58 -8.84 12.89
C GLY A 151 2.04 -9.14 12.61
N VAL A 152 2.78 -8.09 12.27
CA VAL A 152 4.20 -8.14 11.93
C VAL A 152 4.98 -7.06 12.68
N VAL A 153 6.20 -7.41 13.09
CA VAL A 153 7.19 -6.48 13.65
C VAL A 153 8.37 -6.41 12.69
N PHE A 154 8.91 -5.22 12.43
CA PHE A 154 10.10 -5.06 11.61
C PHE A 154 10.97 -3.89 12.08
N ASN A 155 12.26 -3.90 11.70
CA ASN A 155 13.16 -2.80 12.05
C ASN A 155 12.75 -1.49 11.35
N SER A 156 12.82 -0.39 12.07
CA SER A 156 12.62 0.95 11.50
C SER A 156 13.71 1.27 10.46
N TYR A 157 13.34 2.13 9.49
CA TYR A 157 14.25 2.66 8.47
C TYR A 157 13.82 4.08 8.08
N GLY A 158 14.70 4.84 7.44
CA GLY A 158 14.40 6.21 7.04
C GLY A 158 13.88 7.09 8.17
N ILE A 159 12.84 7.86 7.87
CA ILE A 159 12.17 8.73 8.84
C ILE A 159 11.53 7.96 10.01
N LEU A 160 11.24 6.66 9.84
CA LEU A 160 10.65 5.84 10.91
C LEU A 160 11.59 5.66 12.10
N LYS A 161 12.92 5.78 11.90
CA LYS A 161 13.93 5.75 12.97
C LYS A 161 13.68 6.81 14.04
N ASN A 162 13.00 7.91 13.71
CA ASN A 162 12.65 8.96 14.67
C ASN A 162 11.54 8.54 15.66
N PHE A 163 10.80 7.49 15.34
CA PHE A 163 9.74 6.96 16.19
C PHE A 163 10.27 5.89 17.14
N GLY A 164 11.27 5.13 16.73
CA GLY A 164 11.90 4.05 17.50
C GLY A 164 12.69 3.13 16.59
N SER A 165 13.31 2.10 17.16
CA SER A 165 14.14 1.14 16.40
C SER A 165 13.31 0.07 15.70
N GLU A 166 12.08 -0.18 16.15
CA GLU A 166 11.18 -1.21 15.63
C GLU A 166 9.78 -0.65 15.41
N ILE A 167 9.07 -1.22 14.43
CA ILE A 167 7.70 -0.88 14.06
C ILE A 167 6.83 -2.13 14.21
N TYR A 168 5.72 -1.97 14.92
CA TYR A 168 4.71 -2.97 15.21
C TYR A 168 3.47 -2.65 14.38
N VAL A 169 3.02 -3.62 13.57
CA VAL A 169 1.83 -3.52 12.74
C VAL A 169 0.88 -4.62 13.17
N GLU A 170 -0.11 -4.26 13.99
CA GLU A 170 -1.12 -5.18 14.51
C GLU A 170 -2.41 -5.02 13.72
N TYR A 171 -3.05 -6.12 13.35
CA TYR A 171 -4.32 -6.10 12.61
C TYR A 171 -5.12 -7.38 12.83
N ASP A 172 -6.44 -7.27 12.71
CA ASP A 172 -7.35 -8.41 12.64
C ASP A 172 -7.85 -8.61 11.19
N LEU A 173 -7.40 -9.68 10.54
CA LEU A 173 -7.82 -10.02 9.17
C LEU A 173 -9.27 -10.52 9.09
N LYS A 174 -9.87 -10.90 10.22
CA LYS A 174 -11.26 -11.39 10.31
C LYS A 174 -12.29 -10.26 10.39
N SER A 175 -11.87 -9.02 10.64
CA SER A 175 -12.79 -7.91 10.92
C SER A 175 -13.41 -7.25 9.68
N VAL A 176 -13.47 -7.93 8.54
CA VAL A 176 -14.10 -7.42 7.31
C VAL A 176 -15.15 -8.44 6.85
N LEU A 177 -16.34 -8.36 7.44
CA LEU A 177 -17.55 -8.88 6.83
C LEU A 177 -18.14 -7.78 5.91
N PRO A 178 -18.77 -8.17 4.78
CA PRO A 178 -19.15 -7.30 3.67
C PRO A 178 -20.10 -6.15 4.04
#